data_AF-X0VJT1-F1
#
_entry.id   AF-X0VJT1-F1
#
_cell.length_a   1.000
_cell.length_b   1.000
_cell.length_c   1.000
_cell.angle_alpha   90.00
_cell.angle_beta   90.00
_cell.angle_gamma   90.00
#
_symmetry.space_group_name_H-M   'P 1'
#
loop_
_entity.id
_entity.type
_entity.pdbx_description
1 polymer ?
#
loop_
_entity_poly.entity_id
_entity_poly.type
_entity_poly.pdbx_seq_one_letter_code
_entity_poly.pdbx_strand_id
1 'polypeptide(L)'
;MVQRLERPNPATFIGLGKVGELVEQAAQTAADVVIFDDELSPRHQRELEKALGDGVKVLDRTALILDIFAQHAHTREGALQVELAQYEYRLPRLTRAWTHLARQAGGRAGGATGG
;
A
#
# COMPACT_ATOMS: atom_id res chain seq x y z
N MET A 1 -12.90 8.27 -10.62
CA MET A 1 -13.93 8.21 -9.56
C MET A 1 -13.63 9.29 -8.52
N VAL A 2 -14.62 9.95 -7.94
CA VAL A 2 -14.41 10.98 -6.89
C VAL A 2 -15.39 10.74 -5.74
N GLN A 3 -14.96 11.01 -4.51
CA GLN A 3 -15.82 11.02 -3.32
C GLN A 3 -15.48 12.25 -2.49
N ARG A 4 -16.51 13.01 -2.09
CA ARG A 4 -16.34 14.08 -1.11
C ARG A 4 -16.58 13.51 0.28
N LEU A 5 -15.58 13.60 1.14
CA LEU A 5 -15.66 13.23 2.55
C LEU A 5 -15.27 14.44 3.40
N GLU A 6 -15.87 14.60 4.57
CA GLU A 6 -15.40 15.59 5.55
C GLU A 6 -14.04 15.17 6.15
N ARG A 7 -13.84 13.86 6.33
CA ARG A 7 -12.58 13.27 6.79
C ARG A 7 -12.34 11.94 6.07
N PRO A 8 -11.09 11.61 5.70
CA PRO A 8 -10.75 10.33 5.12
C PRO A 8 -11.11 9.17 6.06
N ASN A 9 -11.49 8.03 5.49
CA ASN A 9 -11.65 6.82 6.27
C ASN A 9 -10.27 6.37 6.81
N PRO A 10 -10.10 6.11 8.12
CA PRO A 10 -8.81 5.77 8.70
C PRO A 10 -8.27 4.39 8.28
N ALA A 11 -9.12 3.54 7.71
CA ALA A 11 -8.74 2.23 7.18
C ALA A 11 -8.47 2.30 5.67
N THR A 12 -9.35 2.90 4.89
CA THR A 12 -9.37 2.76 3.41
C THR A 12 -9.20 4.08 2.66
N PHE A 13 -8.98 5.21 3.33
CA PHE A 13 -8.98 6.58 2.78
C PHE A 13 -10.34 7.03 2.22
N ILE A 14 -11.00 6.21 1.41
CA ILE A 14 -12.37 6.37 0.90
C ILE A 14 -13.38 5.58 1.73
N GLY A 15 -14.66 5.90 1.64
CA GLY A 15 -15.74 5.20 2.35
C GLY A 15 -15.99 3.79 1.82
N LEU A 16 -16.54 2.90 2.65
CA LEU A 16 -16.75 1.48 2.31
C LEU A 16 -17.62 1.25 1.07
N GLY A 17 -18.69 2.03 0.87
CA GLY A 17 -19.50 1.93 -0.35
C GLY A 17 -18.68 2.22 -1.60
N LYS A 18 -17.72 3.16 -1.48
CA LYS A 18 -16.82 3.54 -2.56
C LYS A 18 -15.73 2.50 -2.83
N VAL A 19 -15.31 1.77 -1.80
CA VAL A 19 -14.45 0.59 -1.96
C VAL A 19 -15.20 -0.49 -2.74
N GLY A 20 -16.48 -0.73 -2.45
CA GLY A 20 -17.31 -1.66 -3.21
C GLY A 20 -17.39 -1.31 -4.70
N GLU A 21 -17.71 -0.04 -5.00
CA GLU A 21 -17.71 0.46 -6.39
C GLU A 21 -16.33 0.27 -7.07
N LEU A 22 -15.24 0.52 -6.34
CA LEU A 22 -13.88 0.37 -6.86
C LEU A 22 -13.55 -1.09 -7.20
N VAL A 23 -13.96 -2.04 -6.36
CA VAL A 23 -13.75 -3.48 -6.57
C VAL A 23 -14.52 -3.95 -7.81
N GLU A 24 -15.79 -3.56 -7.94
CA GLU A 24 -16.60 -3.88 -9.12
C GLU A 24 -16.00 -3.30 -10.39
N GLN A 25 -15.57 -2.04 -10.34
CA GLN A 25 -14.99 -1.37 -11.49
C GLN A 25 -13.65 -2.02 -11.89
N ALA A 26 -12.78 -2.34 -10.92
CA ALA A 26 -11.50 -3.01 -11.19
C ALA A 26 -11.71 -4.40 -11.84
N ALA A 27 -12.72 -5.15 -11.38
CA ALA A 27 -13.08 -6.44 -11.97
C ALA A 27 -13.64 -6.29 -13.39
N GLN A 28 -14.52 -5.31 -13.62
CA GLN A 28 -15.13 -5.06 -14.93
C GLN A 28 -14.10 -4.64 -15.97
N THR A 29 -13.10 -3.85 -15.58
CA THR A 29 -12.04 -3.37 -16.47
C THR A 29 -10.83 -4.30 -16.53
N ALA A 30 -10.79 -5.36 -15.72
CA ALA A 30 -9.61 -6.21 -15.50
C ALA A 30 -8.35 -5.37 -15.20
N ALA A 31 -8.47 -4.40 -14.28
CA ALA A 31 -7.36 -3.51 -13.95
C ALA A 31 -6.32 -4.20 -13.07
N ASP A 32 -5.05 -4.18 -13.50
CA ASP A 32 -3.92 -4.65 -12.69
C ASP A 32 -3.46 -3.61 -11.65
N VAL A 33 -3.80 -2.34 -11.87
CA VAL A 33 -3.34 -1.21 -11.06
C VAL A 33 -4.45 -0.20 -10.83
N VAL A 34 -4.61 0.24 -9.58
CA VAL A 34 -5.45 1.37 -9.18
C VAL A 34 -4.55 2.50 -8.68
N ILE A 35 -4.73 3.70 -9.22
CA ILE A 35 -3.96 4.89 -8.85
C ILE A 35 -4.84 5.85 -8.05
N PHE A 36 -4.36 6.27 -6.88
CA PHE A 36 -4.92 7.34 -6.07
C PHE A 36 -4.12 8.62 -6.28
N ASP A 37 -4.83 9.73 -6.47
CA ASP A 37 -4.21 11.04 -6.63
C ASP A 37 -3.75 11.65 -5.29
N ASP A 38 -4.15 11.10 -4.15
CA ASP A 38 -3.66 11.54 -2.84
C ASP A 38 -2.68 10.54 -2.24
N GLU A 39 -1.81 11.00 -1.35
CA GLU A 39 -0.87 10.15 -0.63
C GLU A 39 -1.61 9.19 0.31
N LEU A 40 -1.27 7.90 0.24
CA LEU A 40 -1.88 6.89 1.07
C LEU A 40 -0.94 6.51 2.21
N SER A 41 -1.47 6.42 3.43
CA SER A 41 -0.71 5.80 4.52
C SER A 41 -0.44 4.31 4.22
N PRO A 42 0.60 3.69 4.82
CA PRO A 42 0.84 2.26 4.67
C PRO A 42 -0.36 1.39 5.07
N ARG A 43 -1.22 1.88 5.98
CA ARG A 43 -2.46 1.20 6.37
C ARG A 43 -3.49 1.29 5.26
N HIS A 44 -3.71 2.49 4.70
CA HIS A 44 -4.69 2.69 3.64
C HIS A 44 -4.41 1.80 2.43
N GLN A 45 -3.15 1.79 1.97
CA GLN A 45 -2.74 0.96 0.85
C GLN A 45 -3.03 -0.52 1.10
N ARG A 46 -2.63 -1.05 2.27
CA ARG A 46 -2.85 -2.46 2.62
C ARG A 46 -4.32 -2.86 2.68
N GLU A 47 -5.17 -2.02 3.29
CA GLU A 47 -6.60 -2.36 3.39
C GLU A 47 -7.29 -2.27 2.01
N LEU A 48 -6.85 -1.35 1.15
CA LEU A 48 -7.34 -1.24 -0.22
C LEU A 48 -6.89 -2.43 -1.09
N GLU A 49 -5.61 -2.81 -1.04
CA GLU A 49 -5.08 -4.00 -1.74
C GLU A 49 -5.81 -5.27 -1.27
N LYS A 50 -6.04 -5.41 0.05
CA LYS A 50 -6.84 -6.53 0.59
C LYS A 50 -8.26 -6.55 0.05
N ALA A 51 -8.90 -5.39 -0.12
CA ALA A 51 -10.26 -5.29 -0.64
C ALA A 51 -10.33 -5.59 -2.15
N LEU A 52 -9.32 -5.18 -2.91
CA LEU A 52 -9.24 -5.39 -4.36
C LEU A 52 -8.76 -6.81 -4.74
N GLY A 53 -8.08 -7.50 -3.83
CA GLY A 53 -7.52 -8.83 -4.04
C GLY A 53 -6.06 -8.80 -4.48
N ASP A 54 -5.34 -9.91 -4.25
CA ASP A 54 -3.87 -10.02 -4.37
C ASP A 54 -3.30 -9.76 -5.78
N GLY A 55 -4.16 -9.61 -6.80
CA GLY A 55 -3.76 -9.32 -8.17
C GLY A 55 -3.76 -7.83 -8.55
N VAL A 56 -4.34 -6.95 -7.74
CA VAL A 56 -4.49 -5.53 -8.07
C VAL A 56 -3.58 -4.67 -7.20
N LYS A 57 -2.62 -4.01 -7.81
CA LYS A 57 -1.69 -3.11 -7.11
C LYS A 57 -2.32 -1.75 -6.86
N VAL A 58 -2.12 -1.21 -5.66
CA VAL A 58 -2.53 0.17 -5.36
C VAL A 58 -1.30 1.08 -5.38
N LEU A 59 -1.36 2.15 -6.17
CA LEU A 59 -0.35 3.21 -6.20
C LEU A 59 -0.96 4.52 -5.72
N ASP A 60 -0.18 5.33 -5.01
CA ASP A 60 -0.53 6.70 -4.68
C ASP A 60 0.30 7.69 -5.51
N ARG A 61 0.00 8.99 -5.36
CA ARG A 61 0.70 10.06 -6.08
C ARG A 61 2.22 10.02 -5.84
N THR A 62 2.67 9.78 -4.61
CA THR A 62 4.09 9.73 -4.28
C THR A 62 4.79 8.59 -5.03
N ALA A 63 4.22 7.39 -5.02
CA ALA A 63 4.78 6.26 -5.76
C ALA A 63 4.87 6.54 -7.26
N LEU A 64 3.80 7.10 -7.84
CA LEU A 64 3.78 7.46 -9.27
C LEU A 64 4.86 8.50 -9.61
N ILE A 65 5.03 9.53 -8.78
CA ILE A 65 6.07 10.56 -8.98
C ILE A 65 7.47 9.93 -8.94
N LEU A 66 7.73 9.04 -7.96
CA LEU A 66 9.02 8.37 -7.84
C LEU A 66 9.30 7.42 -9.02
N ASP A 67 8.28 6.76 -9.54
CA ASP A 67 8.40 5.90 -10.73
C ASP A 67 8.68 6.74 -11.98
N ILE A 68 8.03 7.90 -12.13
CA ILE A 68 8.31 8.86 -13.21
C ILE A 68 9.76 9.38 -13.08
N PHE A 69 10.20 9.79 -11.89
CA PHE A 69 11.57 10.25 -11.70
C PHE A 69 12.60 9.17 -12.00
N ALA A 70 12.32 7.91 -11.66
CA ALA A 70 13.21 6.80 -11.99
C ALA A 70 13.37 6.63 -13.50
N GLN A 71 12.31 6.84 -14.28
CA GLN A 71 12.37 6.80 -15.75
C GLN A 71 13.22 7.92 -16.35
N HIS A 72 13.35 9.07 -15.68
CA HIS A 72 14.05 10.26 -16.18
C HIS A 72 15.44 10.47 -15.54
N ALA A 73 15.83 9.66 -14.57
CA ALA A 73 17.10 9.79 -13.86
C ALA A 73 18.28 9.23 -14.68
N HIS A 74 18.82 10.05 -15.60
CA HIS A 74 19.90 9.63 -16.51
C HIS A 74 21.32 9.76 -15.93
N THR A 75 21.50 10.47 -14.82
CA THR A 75 22.82 10.61 -14.17
C THR A 75 22.95 9.64 -13.00
N ARG A 76 24.17 9.20 -12.70
CA ARG A 76 24.44 8.30 -11.57
C ARG A 76 23.96 8.89 -10.24
N GLU A 77 24.20 10.18 -10.03
CA GLU A 77 23.77 10.88 -8.82
C GLU A 77 22.24 10.96 -8.73
N GLY A 78 21.55 11.34 -9.81
CA GLY A 78 20.09 11.41 -9.85
C GLY A 78 19.44 10.05 -9.64
N ALA A 79 20.00 8.99 -10.25
CA ALA A 79 19.52 7.63 -10.05
C ALA A 79 19.62 7.20 -8.58
N LEU A 80 20.75 7.48 -7.91
CA LEU A 80 20.94 7.18 -6.49
C LEU A 80 19.97 7.94 -5.59
N GLN A 81 19.69 9.21 -5.88
CA GLN A 81 18.74 10.02 -5.11
C GLN A 81 17.30 9.48 -5.23
N VAL A 82 16.88 9.12 -6.45
CA VAL A 82 15.56 8.53 -6.67
C VAL A 82 15.46 7.17 -6.00
N GLU A 83 16.50 6.35 -6.10
CA GLU A 83 16.52 5.03 -5.45
C GLU A 83 16.42 5.13 -3.93
N LEU A 84 17.15 6.08 -3.32
CA LEU A 84 17.05 6.37 -1.89
C LEU A 84 15.61 6.77 -1.50
N ALA A 85 15.01 7.71 -2.24
CA ALA A 85 13.63 8.14 -1.97
C ALA A 85 12.63 6.99 -2.12
N GLN A 86 12.84 6.10 -3.10
CA GLN A 86 12.04 4.90 -3.25
C GLN A 86 12.21 3.92 -2.07
N TYR A 87 13.42 3.76 -1.54
CA TYR A 87 13.65 2.94 -0.34
C TYR A 87 12.96 3.54 0.89
N GLU A 88 13.09 4.84 1.12
CA GLU A 88 12.43 5.54 2.22
C GLU A 88 10.90 5.43 2.15
N TYR A 89 10.33 5.52 0.95
CA TYR A 89 8.90 5.33 0.73
C TYR A 89 8.42 3.89 0.97
N ARG A 90 9.21 2.89 0.53
CA ARG A 90 8.86 1.46 0.65
C ARG A 90 9.06 0.91 2.06
N LEU A 91 10.09 1.36 2.79
CA LEU A 91 10.44 0.85 4.11
C LEU A 91 9.27 0.78 5.12
N PRO A 92 8.48 1.86 5.35
CA PRO A 92 7.34 1.81 6.27
C PRO A 92 6.18 0.91 5.78
N ARG A 93 6.15 0.59 4.48
CA ARG A 93 5.11 -0.24 3.85
C ARG A 93 5.46 -1.73 3.90
N LEU A 94 6.75 -2.06 3.85
CA LEU A 94 7.27 -3.43 3.98
C LEU A 94 7.32 -3.92 5.44
N THR A 95 7.74 -3.07 6.37
CA THR A 95 8.00 -3.45 7.77
C THR A 95 6.76 -3.92 8.54
N ARG A 96 5.55 -3.49 8.16
CA ARG A 96 4.30 -3.96 8.79
C ARG A 96 3.80 -5.31 8.27
N ALA A 97 4.40 -5.88 7.23
CA ALA A 97 4.22 -7.29 6.88
C ALA A 97 4.97 -8.20 7.87
N TRP A 98 6.15 -7.76 8.32
CA TRP A 98 6.99 -8.49 9.28
C TRP A 98 6.33 -8.68 10.65
N THR A 99 5.53 -7.72 11.13
CA THR A 99 4.81 -7.88 12.41
C THR A 99 3.74 -8.98 12.36
N HIS A 100 3.20 -9.29 11.17
CA HIS A 100 2.29 -10.42 10.99
C HIS A 100 3.06 -11.76 11.03
N LEU A 101 4.22 -11.82 10.36
CA LEU A 101 5.12 -12.99 10.35
C LEU A 101 5.71 -13.27 11.73
N ALA A 102 6.10 -12.23 12.48
CA ALA A 102 6.64 -12.36 13.83
C ALA A 102 5.62 -12.93 14.84
N ARG A 103 4.33 -12.64 14.67
CA ARG A 103 3.27 -13.23 15.52
C ARG A 103 3.06 -14.72 15.24
N GLN A 104 3.22 -15.18 14.00
CA GLN A 104 3.18 -16.62 13.68
C GLN A 104 4.37 -17.38 14.27
N ALA A 105 5.55 -16.77 14.35
CA ALA A 105 6.73 -17.39 14.95
C ALA A 105 6.67 -17.47 16.49
N GLY A 106 5.96 -16.55 17.16
CA GLY A 106 5.90 -16.45 18.62
C GLY A 106 4.90 -17.37 19.34
N GLY A 107 4.06 -18.13 18.63
CA GLY A 107 2.99 -18.93 19.22
C GLY A 107 3.40 -20.23 19.92
N ARG A 108 4.71 -20.54 19.98
CA ARG A 108 5.26 -21.76 20.61
C ARG A 108 6.27 -21.44 21.72
N ALA A 109 5.96 -20.53 22.63
CA ALA A 109 6.74 -20.38 23.87
C ALA A 109 5.85 -19.78 24.96
N GLY A 110 5.27 -20.64 25.81
CA GLY A 110 4.47 -20.14 26.94
C GLY A 110 3.59 -21.16 27.67
N GLY A 111 3.64 -22.44 27.30
CA GLY A 111 2.93 -23.51 28.01
C GLY A 111 3.91 -24.59 28.47
N ALA A 112 4.78 -24.27 29.43
CA ALA A 112 5.52 -25.27 30.18
C ALA A 112 4.92 -25.36 31.57
N THR A 113 4.23 -26.48 31.78
CA THR A 113 3.87 -27.07 33.06
C THR A 113 5.03 -27.08 34.06
N GLY A 114 4.77 -26.59 35.27
CA GLY A 114 5.46 -26.94 36.51
C GLY A 114 4.45 -26.61 37.63
N GLY A 115 4.00 -27.55 38.45
CA GLY A 115 4.78 -28.56 39.18
C GLY A 115 4.69 -28.17 40.64
#